data_AF-A0AAX1GAN9-F1
#
_entry.id   AF-A0AAX1GAN9-F1
#
_cell.length_a   1.000
_cell.length_b   1.000
_cell.length_c   1.000
_cell.angle_alpha   90.00
_cell.angle_beta   90.00
_cell.angle_gamma   90.00
#
_symmetry.space_group_name_H-M   'P 1'
#
loop_
_entity.id
_entity.type
_entity.pdbx_description
1 polymer ?
#
loop_
_entity_poly.entity_id
_entity_poly.type
_entity_poly.pdbx_seq_one_letter_code
_entity_poly.pdbx_strand_id
1 'polypeptide(L)'
;MIEIKNSINWYLVKINKSIAAIETFKSPVNYDELRFQYSILIESMFSLIDYIEDKKTIFNNSKFEIERKIKKEIGFEGNIIMDYMRELRNSIIHRGEDVVSAGNVINGRFAILAPDNVTNRSGNLIEKPKDMFLDKLLSILDNATKNVTKSELHRLNVLEESNVQSINDLATRIKNIPIPHHAPDEVKMMIKAHQEKTLEEDIFSMATDLYNASLINLKGNLDIRMNIQHLS
;
A
#
# COMPACT_ATOMS: atom_id res chain seq x y z
N MET A 1 -11.25 -1.55 13.82
CA MET A 1 -10.99 -2.47 12.68
C MET A 1 -11.19 -1.82 11.31
N ILE A 2 -12.30 -1.09 11.05
CA ILE A 2 -12.51 -0.47 9.73
C ILE A 2 -11.44 0.56 9.34
N GLU A 3 -10.93 1.33 10.29
CA GLU A 3 -9.85 2.29 10.05
C GLU A 3 -8.56 1.61 9.56
N ILE A 4 -8.23 0.44 10.12
CA ILE A 4 -7.11 -0.39 9.68
C ILE A 4 -7.36 -0.89 8.26
N LYS A 5 -8.56 -1.40 7.95
CA LYS A 5 -8.95 -1.81 6.60
C LYS A 5 -8.77 -0.67 5.59
N ASN A 6 -9.31 0.49 5.90
CA ASN A 6 -9.26 1.66 5.01
C ASN A 6 -7.83 2.17 4.81
N SER A 7 -7.01 2.17 5.85
CA SER A 7 -5.60 2.58 5.76
C SER A 7 -4.78 1.61 4.90
N ILE A 8 -4.93 0.31 5.12
CA ILE A 8 -4.26 -0.71 4.29
C ILE A 8 -4.75 -0.61 2.84
N ASN A 9 -6.06 -0.51 2.64
CA ASN A 9 -6.66 -0.35 1.33
C ASN A 9 -6.14 0.91 0.62
N TRP A 10 -5.95 2.02 1.33
CA TRP A 10 -5.39 3.25 0.77
C TRP A 10 -3.99 3.03 0.19
N TYR A 11 -3.08 2.38 0.93
CA TYR A 11 -1.75 2.07 0.41
C TYR A 11 -1.80 1.12 -0.78
N LEU A 12 -2.65 0.08 -0.72
CA LEU A 12 -2.81 -0.84 -1.85
C LEU A 12 -3.36 -0.13 -3.11
N VAL A 13 -4.28 0.82 -2.95
CA VAL A 13 -4.76 1.65 -4.07
C VAL A 13 -3.63 2.46 -4.68
N LYS A 14 -2.76 3.07 -3.87
CA LYS A 14 -1.58 3.79 -4.38
C LYS A 14 -0.65 2.86 -5.16
N ILE A 15 -0.30 1.71 -4.58
CA ILE A 15 0.53 0.67 -5.20
C ILE A 15 -0.07 0.25 -6.55
N ASN A 16 -1.35 -0.13 -6.56
CA ASN A 16 -2.02 -0.65 -7.76
C ASN A 16 -2.17 0.42 -8.85
N LYS A 17 -2.44 1.68 -8.48
CA LYS A 17 -2.48 2.79 -9.44
C LYS A 17 -1.11 3.04 -10.07
N SER A 18 -0.04 3.02 -9.29
CA SER A 18 1.30 3.21 -9.83
C SER A 18 1.74 2.02 -10.70
N ILE A 19 1.42 0.79 -10.33
CA ILE A 19 1.62 -0.40 -11.20
C ILE A 19 0.88 -0.20 -12.53
N ALA A 20 -0.42 0.13 -12.48
CA ALA A 20 -1.22 0.32 -13.69
C ALA A 20 -0.67 1.45 -14.58
N ALA A 21 -0.21 2.55 -13.98
CA ALA A 21 0.43 3.64 -14.72
C ALA A 21 1.75 3.17 -15.37
N ILE A 22 2.62 2.51 -14.60
CA ILE A 22 3.90 1.99 -15.08
C ILE A 22 3.72 1.08 -16.31
N GLU A 23 2.75 0.17 -16.24
CA GLU A 23 2.47 -0.80 -17.32
C GLU A 23 1.94 -0.18 -18.62
N THR A 24 1.50 1.08 -18.58
CA THR A 24 1.01 1.82 -19.75
C THR A 24 2.11 2.58 -20.48
N PHE A 25 3.28 2.79 -19.88
CA PHE A 25 4.36 3.51 -20.55
C PHE A 25 4.91 2.71 -21.73
N LYS A 26 4.95 3.39 -22.87
CA LYS A 26 5.57 2.92 -24.11
C LYS A 26 6.66 3.91 -24.51
N SER A 27 7.62 3.45 -25.29
CA SER A 27 8.63 4.34 -25.88
C SER A 27 7.98 5.26 -26.94
N PRO A 28 8.32 6.56 -26.99
CA PRO A 28 9.16 7.31 -26.05
C PRO A 28 8.41 7.64 -24.74
N VAL A 29 9.11 7.58 -23.62
CA VAL A 29 8.51 7.75 -22.29
C VAL A 29 8.58 9.20 -21.79
N ASN A 30 7.54 9.65 -21.08
CA ASN A 30 7.64 10.84 -20.24
C ASN A 30 8.44 10.47 -18.98
N TYR A 31 9.71 10.86 -18.97
CA TYR A 31 10.67 10.49 -17.94
C TYR A 31 10.25 10.97 -16.53
N ASP A 32 9.77 12.21 -16.39
CA ASP A 32 9.40 12.76 -15.07
C ASP A 32 8.21 12.01 -14.47
N GLU A 33 7.22 11.69 -15.31
CA GLU A 33 6.06 10.92 -14.88
C GLU A 33 6.47 9.48 -14.53
N LEU A 34 7.33 8.84 -15.32
CA LEU A 34 7.84 7.50 -15.03
C LEU A 34 8.57 7.48 -13.67
N ARG A 35 9.49 8.41 -13.47
CA ARG A 35 10.23 8.57 -12.20
C ARG A 35 9.28 8.74 -11.02
N PHE A 36 8.26 9.57 -11.18
CA PHE A 36 7.25 9.82 -10.17
C PHE A 36 6.48 8.55 -9.81
N GLN A 37 6.03 7.78 -10.80
CA GLN A 37 5.26 6.55 -10.56
C GLN A 37 6.08 5.46 -9.86
N TYR A 38 7.34 5.22 -10.25
CA TYR A 38 8.21 4.29 -9.52
C TYR A 38 8.49 4.76 -8.09
N SER A 39 8.67 6.07 -7.89
CA SER A 39 8.90 6.65 -6.57
C SER A 39 7.69 6.43 -5.65
N ILE A 40 6.47 6.67 -6.15
CA ILE A 40 5.23 6.42 -5.40
C ILE A 40 5.08 4.92 -5.10
N LEU A 41 5.35 4.05 -6.08
CA LEU A 41 5.24 2.62 -5.89
C LEU A 41 6.12 2.15 -4.74
N ILE A 42 7.42 2.45 -4.80
CA ILE A 42 8.40 2.06 -3.78
C ILE A 42 8.03 2.66 -2.41
N GLU A 43 7.70 3.95 -2.35
CA GLU A 43 7.27 4.61 -1.12
C GLU A 43 6.04 3.94 -0.52
N SER A 44 5.00 3.71 -1.33
CA SER A 44 3.72 3.17 -0.86
C SER A 44 3.84 1.72 -0.38
N MET A 45 4.72 0.93 -0.98
CA MET A 45 5.01 -0.44 -0.53
C MET A 45 5.63 -0.44 0.87
N PHE A 46 6.66 0.39 1.11
CA PHE A 46 7.27 0.47 2.44
C PHE A 46 6.37 1.13 3.47
N SER A 47 5.59 2.14 3.09
CA SER A 47 4.58 2.74 3.97
C SER A 47 3.51 1.74 4.38
N LEU A 48 3.11 0.81 3.50
CA LEU A 48 2.23 -0.31 3.86
C LEU A 48 2.89 -1.27 4.85
N ILE A 49 4.13 -1.69 4.59
CA ILE A 49 4.88 -2.61 5.45
C ILE A 49 5.06 -2.01 6.84
N ASP A 50 5.55 -0.78 6.92
CA ASP A 50 5.81 -0.07 8.16
C ASP A 50 4.48 0.20 8.91
N TYR A 51 3.41 0.61 8.21
CA TYR A 51 2.09 0.79 8.83
C TYR A 51 1.58 -0.50 9.47
N ILE A 52 1.71 -1.64 8.79
CA ILE A 52 1.24 -2.91 9.32
C ILE A 52 2.09 -3.31 10.53
N GLU A 53 3.43 -3.21 10.43
CA GLU A 53 4.37 -3.49 11.53
C GLU A 53 4.03 -2.68 12.80
N ASP A 54 3.69 -1.39 12.64
CA ASP A 54 3.31 -0.50 13.75
C ASP A 54 2.01 -0.94 14.47
N LYS A 55 1.15 -1.73 13.82
CA LYS A 55 -0.07 -2.26 14.43
C LYS A 55 0.14 -3.49 15.30
N LYS A 56 1.39 -3.96 15.49
CA LYS A 56 1.72 -5.10 16.37
C LYS A 56 1.13 -4.99 17.78
N THR A 57 1.12 -3.79 18.35
CA THR A 57 0.60 -3.51 19.71
C THR A 57 -0.93 -3.62 19.74
N ILE A 58 -1.61 -3.11 18.71
CA ILE A 58 -3.07 -3.18 18.58
C ILE A 58 -3.52 -4.63 18.39
N PHE A 59 -2.70 -5.45 17.72
CA PHE A 59 -2.99 -6.88 17.53
C PHE A 59 -2.57 -7.77 18.70
N ASN A 60 -2.01 -7.21 19.78
CA ASN A 60 -1.48 -7.94 20.94
C ASN A 60 -0.64 -9.17 20.55
N ASN A 61 0.15 -9.06 19.48
CA ASN A 61 0.88 -10.19 18.93
C ASN A 61 2.37 -9.86 18.86
N SER A 62 3.14 -10.37 19.83
CA SER A 62 4.60 -10.23 19.88
C SER A 62 5.34 -10.96 18.74
N LYS A 63 4.65 -11.84 18.00
CA LYS A 63 5.17 -12.52 16.80
C LYS A 63 4.79 -11.81 15.50
N PHE A 64 4.25 -10.60 15.61
CA PHE A 64 3.89 -9.78 14.47
C PHE A 64 5.16 -9.09 13.95
N GLU A 65 5.79 -9.73 12.96
CA GLU A 65 7.01 -9.27 12.31
C GLU A 65 6.79 -9.41 10.80
N ILE A 66 6.09 -8.43 10.20
CA ILE A 66 5.65 -8.53 8.81
C ILE A 66 6.86 -8.53 7.87
N GLU A 67 7.87 -7.71 8.16
CA GLU A 67 9.10 -7.67 7.38
C GLU A 67 9.80 -9.04 7.38
N ARG A 68 9.92 -9.68 8.55
CA ARG A 68 10.55 -11.01 8.64
C ARG A 68 9.76 -12.06 7.86
N LYS A 69 8.43 -11.97 7.85
CA LYS A 69 7.58 -12.88 7.06
C LYS A 69 7.72 -12.62 5.56
N ILE A 70 7.82 -11.36 5.14
CA ILE A 70 8.09 -10.98 3.74
C ILE A 70 9.45 -11.52 3.30
N LYS A 71 10.50 -11.32 4.09
CA LYS A 71 11.84 -11.89 3.85
C LYS A 71 11.78 -13.40 3.64
N LYS A 72 11.00 -14.12 4.45
CA LYS A 72 10.79 -15.57 4.30
C LYS A 72 10.00 -15.97 3.05
N GLU A 73 8.95 -15.21 2.73
CA GLU A 73 8.11 -15.43 1.54
C GLU A 73 8.93 -15.26 0.24
N ILE A 74 9.86 -14.30 0.21
CA ILE A 74 10.78 -14.09 -0.92
C ILE A 74 11.79 -15.25 -1.05
N GLY A 75 12.17 -15.88 0.07
CA GLY A 75 13.10 -17.01 0.09
C GLY A 75 14.56 -16.60 0.27
N PHE A 76 15.49 -17.23 -0.45
CA PHE A 76 16.93 -17.11 -0.20
C PHE A 76 17.46 -15.68 -0.32
N GLU A 77 16.96 -14.88 -1.27
CA GLU A 77 17.34 -13.48 -1.45
C GLU A 77 16.52 -12.51 -0.60
N GLY A 78 15.66 -13.00 0.29
CA GLY A 78 14.71 -12.16 1.04
C GLY A 78 15.37 -11.03 1.83
N ASN A 79 16.49 -11.30 2.50
CA ASN A 79 17.24 -10.25 3.20
C ASN A 79 17.82 -9.23 2.23
N ILE A 80 18.48 -9.70 1.17
CA ILE A 80 19.14 -8.84 0.18
C ILE A 80 18.11 -7.93 -0.50
N ILE A 81 17.01 -8.49 -1.02
CA ILE A 81 15.95 -7.72 -1.69
C ILE A 81 15.31 -6.72 -0.74
N MET A 82 14.94 -7.14 0.48
CA MET A 82 14.26 -6.25 1.41
C MET A 82 15.16 -5.09 1.88
N ASP A 83 16.43 -5.39 2.20
CA ASP A 83 17.37 -4.37 2.66
C ASP A 83 17.76 -3.42 1.52
N TYR A 84 18.01 -3.95 0.31
CA TYR A 84 18.25 -3.15 -0.90
C TYR A 84 17.06 -2.23 -1.21
N MET A 85 15.84 -2.76 -1.27
CA MET A 85 14.65 -1.97 -1.61
C MET A 85 14.35 -0.91 -0.54
N ARG A 86 14.63 -1.20 0.74
CA ARG A 86 14.46 -0.22 1.83
C ARG A 86 15.44 0.93 1.71
N GLU A 87 16.70 0.64 1.39
CA GLU A 87 17.68 1.70 1.17
C GLU A 87 17.49 2.42 -0.16
N LEU A 88 16.97 1.77 -1.20
CA LEU A 88 16.56 2.42 -2.43
C LEU A 88 15.42 3.43 -2.15
N ARG A 89 14.40 3.02 -1.38
CA ARG A 89 13.34 3.93 -0.89
C ARG A 89 13.92 5.14 -0.17
N ASN A 90 14.91 4.93 0.72
CA ASN A 90 15.57 6.03 1.42
C ASN A 90 16.36 6.93 0.47
N SER A 91 17.03 6.37 -0.53
CA SER A 91 17.76 7.16 -1.54
C SER A 91 16.82 8.04 -2.35
N ILE A 92 15.66 7.52 -2.75
CA ILE A 92 14.65 8.30 -3.47
C ILE A 92 14.16 9.48 -2.60
N ILE A 93 13.74 9.18 -1.37
CA ILE A 93 13.02 10.16 -0.53
C ILE A 93 13.97 11.17 0.12
N HIS A 94 15.17 10.75 0.51
CA HIS A 94 16.09 11.57 1.31
C HIS A 94 17.33 12.02 0.55
N ARG A 95 17.67 11.39 -0.57
CA ARG A 95 18.89 11.69 -1.35
C ARG A 95 18.62 12.10 -2.80
N GLY A 96 17.36 12.07 -3.25
CA GLY A 96 16.97 12.48 -4.60
C GLY A 96 17.41 11.51 -5.69
N GLU A 97 17.57 10.23 -5.37
CA GLU A 97 17.95 9.18 -6.34
C GLU A 97 17.04 9.20 -7.56
N ASP A 98 17.65 9.00 -8.73
CA ASP A 98 16.93 8.81 -9.97
C ASP A 98 16.87 7.32 -10.32
N VAL A 99 15.76 6.70 -9.94
CA VAL A 99 15.56 5.25 -10.14
C VAL A 99 15.41 4.88 -11.61
N VAL A 100 15.06 5.83 -12.47
CA VAL A 100 14.82 5.60 -13.90
C VAL A 100 15.98 6.08 -14.77
N SER A 101 17.13 6.39 -14.16
CA SER A 101 18.36 6.84 -14.82
C SER A 101 18.90 5.83 -15.84
N ALA A 102 18.59 4.55 -15.66
CA ALA A 102 19.01 3.46 -16.53
C ALA A 102 17.85 2.50 -16.81
N GLY A 103 17.72 2.09 -18.07
CA GLY A 103 16.65 1.19 -18.51
C GLY A 103 16.87 0.68 -19.93
N ASN A 104 16.06 -0.27 -20.34
CA ASN A 104 16.02 -0.85 -21.67
C ASN A 104 14.59 -0.82 -22.23
N VAL A 105 14.44 -0.87 -23.54
CA VAL A 105 13.13 -1.10 -24.17
C VAL A 105 13.02 -2.57 -24.54
N ILE A 106 12.09 -3.28 -23.90
CA ILE A 106 11.82 -4.71 -24.12
C ILE A 106 10.37 -4.86 -24.55
N ASN A 107 10.13 -5.48 -25.70
CA ASN A 107 8.79 -5.68 -26.26
C ASN A 107 7.96 -4.38 -26.34
N GLY A 108 8.61 -3.25 -26.66
CA GLY A 108 7.99 -1.92 -26.77
C GLY A 108 7.69 -1.23 -25.43
N ARG A 109 8.06 -1.84 -24.30
CA ARG A 109 7.91 -1.29 -22.94
C ARG A 109 9.26 -0.90 -22.36
N PHE A 110 9.27 0.14 -21.54
CA PHE A 110 10.47 0.55 -20.82
C PHE A 110 10.63 -0.31 -19.56
N ALA A 111 11.80 -0.90 -19.39
CA ALA A 111 12.18 -1.77 -18.27
C ALA A 111 13.33 -1.11 -17.51
N ILE A 112 13.16 -0.90 -16.21
CA ILE A 112 14.11 -0.15 -15.40
C ILE A 112 15.21 -1.07 -14.88
N LEU A 113 16.46 -0.62 -14.97
CA LEU A 113 17.58 -1.30 -14.34
C LEU A 113 17.67 -0.91 -12.87
N ALA A 114 17.85 -1.89 -12.00
CA ALA A 114 18.07 -1.66 -10.58
C ALA A 114 19.36 -0.84 -10.35
N PRO A 115 19.34 0.31 -9.66
CA PRO A 115 20.52 1.12 -9.42
C PRO A 115 21.66 0.36 -8.72
N ASP A 116 22.90 0.55 -9.18
CA ASP A 116 24.08 -0.13 -8.63
C ASP A 116 24.62 0.50 -7.34
N ASN A 117 24.33 1.78 -7.10
CA ASN A 117 24.97 2.57 -6.05
C ASN A 117 24.04 2.88 -4.86
N VAL A 118 23.16 1.94 -4.52
CA VAL A 118 22.30 2.10 -3.34
C VAL A 118 23.15 1.99 -2.07
N THR A 119 23.16 3.06 -1.28
CA THR A 119 23.92 3.14 -0.02
C THR A 119 23.01 3.24 1.19
N ASN A 120 23.48 2.72 2.32
CA ASN A 120 22.80 2.89 3.60
C ASN A 120 23.01 4.30 4.19
N ARG A 121 22.43 4.56 5.36
CA ARG A 121 22.57 5.84 6.09
C ARG A 121 24.01 6.22 6.41
N SER A 122 24.91 5.24 6.52
CA SER A 122 26.35 5.45 6.78
C SER A 122 27.16 5.63 5.48
N GLY A 123 26.52 5.59 4.31
CA GLY A 123 27.19 5.68 3.01
C GLY A 123 27.80 4.37 2.50
N ASN A 124 27.57 3.23 3.19
CA ASN A 124 28.08 1.94 2.73
C ASN A 124 27.17 1.38 1.64
N LEU A 125 27.75 0.85 0.57
CA LEU A 125 27.03 0.16 -0.50
C LEU A 125 26.28 -1.05 0.06
N ILE A 126 25.00 -1.18 -0.32
CA ILE A 126 24.17 -2.35 -0.02
C ILE A 126 24.39 -3.40 -1.10
N GLU A 127 24.36 -4.67 -0.71
CA GLU A 127 24.37 -5.78 -1.65
C GLU A 127 23.20 -5.68 -2.62
N LYS A 128 23.49 -5.63 -3.92
CA LYS A 128 22.48 -5.61 -4.97
C LYS A 128 21.95 -7.03 -5.22
N PRO A 129 20.62 -7.20 -5.34
CA PRO A 129 20.03 -8.48 -5.75
C PRO A 129 20.58 -9.00 -7.09
N LYS A 130 20.48 -10.32 -7.33
CA LYS A 130 20.95 -10.91 -8.60
C LYS A 130 20.18 -10.42 -9.83
N ASP A 131 18.90 -10.11 -9.68
CA ASP A 131 18.09 -9.61 -10.79
C ASP A 131 18.51 -8.19 -11.16
N MET A 132 18.69 -7.95 -12.46
CA MET A 132 19.10 -6.64 -12.98
C MET A 132 17.92 -5.67 -13.13
N PHE A 133 16.69 -6.16 -13.25
CA PHE A 133 15.52 -5.33 -13.51
C PHE A 133 14.80 -4.96 -12.22
N LEU A 134 14.64 -3.65 -11.99
CA LEU A 134 13.91 -3.14 -10.84
C LEU A 134 12.45 -3.63 -10.84
N ASP A 135 11.84 -3.74 -12.02
CA ASP A 135 10.49 -4.27 -12.21
C ASP A 135 10.31 -5.69 -11.65
N LYS A 136 11.32 -6.55 -11.82
CA LYS A 136 11.27 -7.92 -11.28
C LYS A 136 11.41 -7.90 -9.76
N LEU A 137 12.31 -7.09 -9.21
CA LEU A 137 12.46 -6.90 -7.76
C LEU A 137 11.18 -6.36 -7.12
N LEU A 138 10.54 -5.38 -7.75
CA LEU A 138 9.27 -4.81 -7.33
C LEU A 138 8.14 -5.83 -7.38
N SER A 139 8.05 -6.64 -8.44
CA SER A 139 7.06 -7.70 -8.53
C SER A 139 7.25 -8.75 -7.43
N ILE A 140 8.48 -9.19 -7.17
CA ILE A 140 8.79 -10.11 -6.07
C ILE A 140 8.35 -9.52 -4.72
N LEU A 141 8.71 -8.26 -4.45
CA LEU A 141 8.36 -7.58 -3.20
C LEU A 141 6.86 -7.32 -3.07
N ASP A 142 6.16 -6.96 -4.15
CA ASP A 142 4.70 -6.73 -4.19
C ASP A 142 3.95 -8.02 -3.90
N ASN A 143 4.33 -9.11 -4.57
CA ASN A 143 3.76 -10.43 -4.39
C ASN A 143 3.93 -10.89 -2.94
N ALA A 144 5.16 -10.80 -2.41
CA ALA A 144 5.45 -11.22 -1.05
C ALA A 144 4.70 -10.37 -0.02
N THR A 145 4.73 -9.05 -0.17
CA THR A 145 4.02 -8.10 0.71
C THR A 145 2.53 -8.38 0.74
N LYS A 146 1.89 -8.53 -0.44
CA LYS A 146 0.44 -8.77 -0.53
C LYS A 146 0.06 -10.15 0.00
N ASN A 147 0.85 -11.19 -0.27
CA ASN A 147 0.59 -12.55 0.26
C ASN A 147 0.67 -12.57 1.79
N VAL A 148 1.75 -12.02 2.36
CA VAL A 148 1.93 -11.96 3.81
C VAL A 148 0.86 -11.08 4.45
N THR A 149 0.55 -9.93 3.85
CA THR A 149 -0.54 -9.04 4.33
C THR A 149 -1.87 -9.79 4.34
N LYS A 150 -2.24 -10.45 3.25
CA LYS A 150 -3.48 -11.23 3.15
C LYS A 150 -3.55 -12.32 4.23
N SER A 151 -2.45 -13.07 4.42
CA SER A 151 -2.35 -14.12 5.43
C SER A 151 -2.52 -13.56 6.86
N GLU A 152 -1.84 -12.46 7.19
CA GLU A 152 -1.95 -11.85 8.51
C GLU A 152 -3.31 -11.25 8.78
N LEU A 153 -3.90 -10.56 7.79
CA LEU A 153 -5.25 -10.00 7.93
C LEU A 153 -6.31 -11.09 8.07
N HIS A 154 -6.15 -12.23 7.39
CA HIS A 154 -6.99 -13.40 7.60
C HIS A 154 -6.85 -13.94 9.02
N ARG A 155 -5.60 -14.14 9.50
CA ARG A 155 -5.32 -14.62 10.87
C ARG A 155 -5.87 -13.70 11.97
N LEU A 156 -6.03 -12.42 11.67
CA LEU A 156 -6.54 -11.40 12.58
C LEU A 156 -8.05 -11.15 12.43
N ASN A 157 -8.75 -11.98 11.66
CA ASN A 157 -10.18 -11.86 11.35
C ASN A 157 -10.56 -10.48 10.76
N VAL A 158 -9.60 -9.79 10.13
CA VAL A 158 -9.84 -8.52 9.45
C VAL A 158 -10.60 -8.77 8.14
N LEU A 159 -10.36 -9.90 7.47
CA LEU A 159 -10.98 -10.21 6.18
C LEU A 159 -12.35 -10.91 6.29
N GLU A 160 -12.86 -11.13 7.51
CA GLU A 160 -14.17 -11.73 7.74
C GLU A 160 -15.31 -10.73 7.48
N GLU A 161 -16.45 -11.26 7.02
CA GLU A 161 -17.69 -10.51 6.79
C GLU A 161 -18.47 -10.30 8.10
N SER A 162 -19.24 -9.22 8.18
CA SER A 162 -20.23 -8.96 9.25
C SER A 162 -19.72 -9.05 10.70
N ASN A 163 -18.74 -8.19 11.05
CA ASN A 163 -18.48 -7.92 12.46
C ASN A 163 -19.52 -6.90 12.97
N VAL A 164 -20.64 -7.40 13.51
CA VAL A 164 -21.77 -6.57 14.02
C VAL A 164 -21.27 -5.49 14.98
N GLN A 165 -20.30 -5.81 15.85
CA GLN A 165 -19.69 -4.82 16.73
C GLN A 165 -18.99 -3.71 15.94
N SER A 166 -18.20 -4.05 14.92
CA SER A 166 -17.53 -3.05 14.07
C SER A 166 -18.52 -2.20 13.26
N ILE A 167 -19.66 -2.76 12.85
CA ILE A 167 -20.72 -2.03 12.16
C ILE A 167 -21.41 -1.07 13.16
N ASN A 168 -21.72 -1.52 14.37
CA ASN A 168 -22.25 -0.68 15.44
C ASN A 168 -21.29 0.45 15.82
N ASP A 169 -19.99 0.16 15.93
CA ASP A 169 -18.96 1.16 16.21
C ASP A 169 -18.91 2.20 15.08
N LEU A 170 -19.02 1.77 13.83
CA LEU A 170 -19.05 2.67 12.66
C LEU A 170 -20.33 3.51 12.63
N ALA A 171 -21.50 2.90 12.85
CA ALA A 171 -22.78 3.59 12.94
C ALA A 171 -22.74 4.67 14.03
N THR A 172 -22.17 4.34 15.19
CA THR A 172 -21.94 5.29 16.29
C THR A 172 -21.02 6.43 15.87
N ARG A 173 -19.94 6.15 15.13
CA ARG A 173 -19.06 7.19 14.59
C ARG A 173 -19.76 8.07 13.56
N ILE A 174 -20.57 7.51 12.66
CA ILE A 174 -21.33 8.25 11.64
C ILE A 174 -22.35 9.17 12.30
N LYS A 175 -23.10 8.65 13.28
CA LYS A 175 -24.08 9.42 14.06
C LYS A 175 -23.42 10.59 14.78
N ASN A 176 -22.24 10.38 15.33
CA ASN A 176 -21.51 11.35 16.14
C ASN A 176 -20.34 12.01 15.40
N ILE A 177 -20.41 12.16 14.06
CA ILE A 177 -19.37 12.86 13.32
C ILE A 177 -19.20 14.27 13.92
N PRO A 178 -18.01 14.63 14.40
CA PRO A 178 -17.80 15.94 15.00
C PRO A 178 -17.97 17.02 13.94
N ILE A 179 -18.69 18.08 14.31
CA ILE A 179 -18.85 19.26 13.46
C ILE A 179 -17.48 19.96 13.39
N PRO A 180 -16.88 20.12 12.19
CA PRO A 180 -15.55 20.70 12.11
C PRO A 180 -15.58 22.16 12.58
N HIS A 181 -14.67 22.51 13.51
CA HIS A 181 -14.59 23.84 14.08
C HIS A 181 -14.45 24.94 13.01
N HIS A 182 -13.62 24.67 11.99
CA HIS A 182 -13.30 25.59 10.90
C HIS A 182 -14.18 25.42 9.66
N ALA A 183 -15.25 24.63 9.70
CA ALA A 183 -16.20 24.58 8.60
C ALA A 183 -17.03 25.88 8.53
N PRO A 184 -17.42 26.34 7.33
CA PRO A 184 -18.42 27.40 7.17
C PRO A 184 -19.71 27.10 7.91
N ASP A 185 -20.41 28.12 8.40
CA ASP A 185 -21.61 27.94 9.23
C ASP A 185 -22.73 27.23 8.47
N GLU A 186 -22.85 27.46 7.17
CA GLU A 186 -23.78 26.74 6.29
C GLU A 186 -23.52 25.24 6.30
N VAL A 187 -22.25 24.82 6.23
CA VAL A 187 -21.85 23.40 6.29
C VAL A 187 -22.15 22.81 7.66
N LYS A 188 -21.89 23.56 8.74
CA LYS A 188 -22.22 23.12 10.11
C LYS A 188 -23.72 22.91 10.29
N MET A 189 -24.55 23.82 9.76
CA MET A 189 -26.01 23.69 9.77
C MET A 189 -26.47 22.48 8.97
N MET A 190 -25.89 22.22 7.79
CA MET A 190 -26.20 21.04 6.98
C MET A 190 -25.87 19.74 7.72
N ILE A 191 -24.72 19.66 8.39
CA ILE A 191 -24.32 18.48 9.17
C ILE A 191 -25.31 18.23 10.31
N LYS A 192 -25.67 19.26 11.08
CA LYS A 192 -26.66 19.14 12.17
C LYS A 192 -28.03 18.69 11.66
N ALA A 193 -28.53 19.36 10.62
CA ALA A 193 -29.83 19.04 10.04
C ALA A 193 -29.87 17.61 9.47
N HIS A 194 -28.74 17.12 8.92
CA HIS A 194 -28.62 15.73 8.49
C HIS A 194 -28.64 14.79 9.70
N GLN A 195 -27.84 15.04 10.74
CA GLN A 195 -27.80 14.23 11.96
C GLN A 195 -29.16 14.12 12.67
N GLU A 196 -29.96 15.17 12.67
CA GLU A 196 -31.29 15.19 13.31
C GLU A 196 -32.37 14.45 12.50
N LYS A 197 -32.23 14.38 11.18
CA LYS A 197 -33.24 13.80 10.28
C LYS A 197 -33.01 12.33 9.94
N THR A 198 -31.78 11.84 10.06
CA THR A 198 -31.44 10.47 9.68
C THR A 198 -31.92 9.48 10.75
N LEU A 199 -32.70 8.47 10.34
CA LEU A 199 -33.18 7.42 11.24
C LEU A 199 -32.02 6.49 11.64
N GLU A 200 -32.12 5.85 12.81
CA GLU A 200 -31.07 4.92 13.27
C GLU A 200 -30.90 3.71 12.33
N GLU A 201 -32.00 3.24 11.75
CA GLU A 201 -32.01 2.17 10.75
C GLU A 201 -31.24 2.57 9.48
N ASP A 202 -31.41 3.81 9.02
CA ASP A 202 -30.68 4.35 7.86
C ASP A 202 -29.17 4.43 8.15
N ILE A 203 -28.79 4.90 9.34
CA ILE A 203 -27.38 4.99 9.77
C ILE A 203 -26.75 3.60 9.83
N PHE A 204 -27.47 2.61 10.37
CA PHE A 204 -26.98 1.24 10.45
C PHE A 204 -26.85 0.60 9.06
N SER A 205 -27.79 0.84 8.15
CA SER A 205 -27.70 0.42 6.75
C SER A 205 -26.48 1.02 6.07
N MET A 206 -26.29 2.35 6.17
CA MET A 206 -25.12 3.04 5.62
C MET A 206 -23.80 2.48 6.18
N ALA A 207 -23.74 2.22 7.48
CA ALA A 207 -22.56 1.63 8.12
C ALA A 207 -22.27 0.22 7.57
N THR A 208 -23.31 -0.58 7.36
CA THR A 208 -23.19 -1.92 6.78
C THR A 208 -22.64 -1.86 5.35
N ASP A 209 -23.19 -0.98 4.52
CA ASP A 209 -22.76 -0.79 3.13
C ASP A 209 -21.30 -0.34 3.05
N LEU A 210 -20.91 0.65 3.86
CA LEU A 210 -19.54 1.15 3.93
C LEU A 210 -18.55 0.08 4.40
N TYR A 211 -18.94 -0.73 5.40
CA TYR A 211 -18.12 -1.81 5.90
C TYR A 211 -17.89 -2.89 4.82
N ASN A 212 -18.96 -3.29 4.13
CA ASN A 212 -18.89 -4.30 3.08
C ASN A 212 -18.09 -3.81 1.87
N ALA A 213 -18.30 -2.56 1.45
CA ALA A 213 -17.52 -1.93 0.37
C ALA A 213 -16.03 -1.86 0.73
N SER A 214 -15.69 -1.48 1.97
CA SER A 214 -14.31 -1.48 2.47
C SER A 214 -13.67 -2.86 2.37
N LEU A 215 -14.40 -3.92 2.73
CA LEU A 215 -13.91 -5.29 2.66
C LEU A 215 -13.71 -5.77 1.22
N ILE A 216 -14.68 -5.52 0.33
CA ILE A 216 -14.60 -5.90 -1.09
C ILE A 216 -13.40 -5.21 -1.74
N ASN A 217 -13.25 -3.90 -1.52
CA ASN A 217 -12.13 -3.14 -2.07
C ASN A 217 -10.78 -3.65 -1.56
N LEU A 218 -10.67 -3.93 -0.25
CA LEU A 218 -9.45 -4.48 0.34
C LEU A 218 -9.08 -5.83 -0.28
N LYS A 219 -10.05 -6.76 -0.40
CA LYS A 219 -9.84 -8.07 -1.03
C LYS A 219 -9.39 -7.91 -2.49
N GLY A 220 -10.11 -7.11 -3.28
CA GLY A 220 -9.78 -6.88 -4.69
C GLY A 220 -8.39 -6.26 -4.89
N ASN A 221 -8.04 -5.25 -4.08
CA ASN A 221 -6.73 -4.61 -4.17
C ASN A 221 -5.57 -5.51 -3.72
N LEU A 222 -5.81 -6.45 -2.81
CA LEU A 222 -4.84 -7.48 -2.41
C LEU A 222 -4.58 -8.52 -3.48
N ASP A 223 -5.40 -8.62 -4.53
CA ASP A 223 -5.28 -9.63 -5.59
C ASP A 223 -4.64 -9.08 -6.89
N ILE A 224 -4.58 -7.75 -7.06
CA ILE A 224 -3.84 -7.11 -8.17
C ILE A 224 -2.34 -7.35 -8.00
N ARG A 225 -1.63 -7.64 -9.10
CA ARG A 225 -0.20 -7.98 -9.13
C ARG A 225 0.49 -7.23 -10.28
N MET A 226 1.75 -6.87 -10.10
CA MET A 226 2.57 -6.29 -11.16
C MET A 226 2.88 -7.31 -12.26
N ASN A 227 2.62 -6.94 -13.53
CA ASN A 227 2.83 -7.80 -14.69
C ASN A 227 4.23 -7.68 -15.29
N ILE A 228 5.06 -8.70 -15.06
CA ILE A 228 6.43 -8.79 -15.56
C ILE A 228 6.60 -9.74 -16.77
N GLN A 229 5.51 -10.20 -17.39
CA GLN A 229 5.59 -11.11 -18.54
C GLN A 229 6.39 -10.55 -19.72
N HIS A 230 6.46 -9.22 -19.84
CA HIS A 230 7.22 -8.55 -20.88
C HIS A 230 8.75 -8.68 -20.70
N LEU A 231 9.23 -9.14 -19.54
CA LEU A 231 10.65 -9.32 -19.18
C LEU A 231 11.08 -10.80 -19.14
N SER A 232 10.21 -11.71 -19.56
CA SER A 232 10.42 -13.17 -19.57
C SER A 232 10.89 -13.65 -20.94
#